data_AF-A0A9Q8HB62-F1
#
_entry.id   AF-A0A9Q8HB62-F1
#
_cell.length_a   1.000
_cell.length_b   1.000
_cell.length_c   1.000
_cell.angle_alpha   90.00
_cell.angle_beta   90.00
_cell.angle_gamma   90.00
#
_symmetry.space_group_name_H-M   'P 1'
#
loop_
_entity.id
_entity.type
_entity.pdbx_description
1 polymer ?
#
loop_
_entity_poly.entity_id
_entity_poly.type
_entity_poly.pdbx_seq_one_letter_code
_entity_poly.pdbx_strand_id
1 'polypeptide(L)'
;MKTIKISIRSADLFRELQKITAYAGIKNEQDSNDCLDRVATVEADLPLLSRYRDIALSRLLERLRRFLVTFDVSEEDICLTLAAGTSSDDSLIASIQTDIFSYILSVMAARWFGITWQQRAAGYEADAMRHISEVTAKLLYHRPPIRLRKS
;
A
#
# COMPACT_ATOMS: atom_id res chain seq x y z
N MET A 1 1.80 -25.97 -0.50
CA MET A 1 1.52 -24.55 -0.80
C MET A 1 2.82 -23.78 -0.77
N LYS A 2 2.99 -22.79 -1.65
CA LYS A 2 4.14 -21.89 -1.63
C LYS A 2 3.80 -20.70 -0.73
N THR A 3 4.81 -20.09 -0.09
CA THR A 3 4.63 -18.88 0.70
C THR A 3 5.43 -17.73 0.08
N ILE A 4 4.85 -16.53 0.14
CA ILE A 4 5.46 -15.27 -0.26
C ILE A 4 5.68 -14.45 1.00
N LYS A 5 6.88 -13.91 1.17
CA LYS A 5 7.21 -13.03 2.28
C LYS A 5 7.27 -11.59 1.77
N ILE A 6 6.55 -10.70 2.44
CA ILE A 6 6.51 -9.28 2.17
C ILE A 6 7.09 -8.57 3.39
N SER A 7 8.01 -7.63 3.16
CA SER A 7 8.61 -6.81 4.21
C SER A 7 8.61 -5.35 3.77
N ILE A 8 8.02 -4.49 4.59
CA ILE A 8 7.91 -3.06 4.36
C ILE A 8 8.32 -2.33 5.64
N ARG A 9 9.21 -1.34 5.51
CA ARG A 9 9.57 -0.45 6.62
C ARG A 9 8.56 0.68 6.73
N SER A 10 8.08 0.95 7.93
CA SER A 10 7.17 2.08 8.20
C SER A 10 7.80 3.42 7.84
N ALA A 11 9.11 3.57 8.07
CA ALA A 11 9.84 4.78 7.73
C ALA A 11 9.75 5.13 6.23
N ASP A 12 9.72 4.12 5.35
CA ASP A 12 9.60 4.34 3.91
C ASP A 12 8.19 4.78 3.53
N LEU A 13 7.15 4.27 4.20
CA LEU A 13 5.77 4.74 4.02
C LEU A 13 5.61 6.21 4.44
N PHE A 14 6.13 6.58 5.61
CA PHE A 14 6.05 7.96 6.10
C PHE A 14 6.82 8.92 5.21
N ARG A 15 8.04 8.55 4.79
CA ARG A 15 8.85 9.35 3.86
C ARG A 15 8.14 9.57 2.54
N GLU A 16 7.55 8.52 1.97
CA GLU A 16 6.86 8.64 0.69
C GLU A 16 5.56 9.45 0.81
N LEU A 17 4.83 9.29 1.91
CA LEU A 17 3.65 10.11 2.18
C LEU A 17 4.00 11.60 2.25
N GLN A 18 5.09 11.94 2.95
CA GLN A 18 5.58 13.32 3.03
C GLN A 18 5.90 13.91 1.66
N LYS A 19 6.52 13.14 0.76
CA LYS A 19 6.76 13.60 -0.61
C LYS A 19 5.46 13.84 -1.37
N ILE A 20 4.50 12.92 -1.26
CA ILE A 20 3.21 13.03 -1.94
C ILE A 20 2.46 14.28 -1.49
N THR A 21 2.41 14.53 -0.18
CA THR A 21 1.68 15.66 0.38
C THR A 21 2.36 16.98 0.10
N ALA A 22 3.70 17.05 0.20
CA ALA A 22 4.47 18.23 -0.19
C ALA A 22 4.33 18.54 -1.69
N TYR A 23 4.49 17.54 -2.56
CA TYR A 23 4.32 17.73 -4.00
C TYR A 23 2.89 18.13 -4.38
N ALA A 24 1.89 17.57 -3.69
CA ALA A 24 0.51 18.00 -3.84
C ALA A 24 0.31 19.46 -3.42
N GLY A 25 0.97 19.94 -2.36
CA GLY A 25 0.97 21.35 -1.98
C GLY A 25 1.60 22.23 -3.06
N ILE A 26 2.88 21.99 -3.38
CA ILE A 26 3.69 22.80 -4.32
C ILE A 26 2.99 22.95 -5.68
N LYS A 27 2.47 21.86 -6.24
CA LYS A 27 1.89 21.87 -7.58
C LYS A 27 0.65 22.77 -7.69
N ASN A 28 0.05 23.18 -6.57
CA ASN A 28 -1.18 23.97 -6.55
C ASN A 28 -1.06 25.24 -5.69
N GLU A 29 0.16 25.66 -5.37
CA GLU A 29 0.41 26.97 -4.75
C GLU A 29 -0.13 28.15 -5.59
N GLN A 30 -0.37 27.93 -6.89
CA GLN A 30 -1.03 28.91 -7.76
C GLN A 30 -2.44 29.30 -7.27
N ASP A 31 -3.13 28.44 -6.52
CA ASP A 31 -4.49 28.69 -6.01
C ASP A 31 -4.47 29.43 -4.65
N SER A 32 -3.38 29.34 -3.89
CA SER A 32 -3.18 30.01 -2.59
C SER A 32 -1.73 29.83 -2.12
N ASN A 33 -1.08 30.92 -1.72
CA ASN A 33 0.33 30.94 -1.27
C ASN A 33 0.62 30.04 -0.04
N ASP A 34 -0.40 29.58 0.68
CA ASP A 34 -0.25 28.76 1.89
C ASP A 34 -0.70 27.30 1.69
N CYS A 35 -0.91 26.86 0.44
CA CYS A 35 -1.39 25.50 0.15
C CYS A 35 -0.42 24.42 0.65
N LEU A 36 0.88 24.67 0.52
CA LEU A 36 1.91 23.74 1.00
C LEU A 36 1.84 23.54 2.51
N ASP A 37 1.82 24.62 3.28
CA ASP A 37 1.80 24.57 4.75
C ASP A 37 0.56 23.88 5.30
N ARG A 38 -0.55 23.97 4.57
CA ARG A 38 -1.83 23.33 4.97
C ARG A 38 -1.88 21.84 4.65
N VAL A 39 -1.10 21.38 3.68
CA VAL A 39 -1.25 20.05 3.08
C VAL A 39 -0.05 19.15 3.34
N ALA A 40 1.17 19.67 3.41
CA ALA A 40 2.34 18.87 3.71
C ALA A 40 2.27 18.31 5.14
N THR A 41 2.69 17.05 5.30
CA THR A 41 2.86 16.45 6.62
C THR A 41 4.19 16.87 7.24
N VAL A 42 4.18 17.10 8.55
CA VAL A 42 5.37 17.40 9.35
C VAL A 42 5.57 16.36 10.46
N GLU A 43 6.69 16.45 11.18
CA GLU A 43 7.01 15.51 12.26
C GLU A 43 5.94 15.49 13.38
N ALA A 44 5.30 16.63 13.64
CA ALA A 44 4.22 16.73 14.62
C ALA A 44 2.99 15.86 14.26
N ASP A 45 2.83 15.49 12.99
CA ASP A 45 1.71 14.65 12.52
C ASP A 45 1.97 13.16 12.71
N LEU A 46 3.19 12.75 13.08
CA LEU A 46 3.58 11.34 13.20
C LEU A 46 2.58 10.48 14.00
N PRO A 47 2.05 10.90 15.16
CA PRO A 47 1.06 10.10 15.89
C PRO A 47 -0.20 9.83 15.07
N LEU A 48 -0.66 10.81 14.29
CA LEU A 48 -1.83 10.67 13.42
C LEU A 48 -1.51 9.78 12.21
N LEU A 49 -0.32 9.94 11.61
CA LEU A 49 0.12 9.11 10.50
C LEU A 49 0.28 7.64 10.91
N SER A 50 0.82 7.36 12.10
CA SER A 50 0.89 6.00 12.66
C SER A 50 -0.51 5.39 12.79
N ARG A 51 -1.49 6.16 13.28
CA ARG A 51 -2.88 5.68 13.31
C ARG A 51 -3.43 5.39 11.92
N TYR A 52 -3.11 6.19 10.91
CA TYR A 52 -3.55 5.94 9.53
C TYR A 52 -2.90 4.69 8.93
N ARG A 53 -1.62 4.45 9.24
CA ARG A 53 -0.94 3.19 8.92
C ARG A 53 -1.68 2.00 9.53
N ASP A 54 -2.04 2.06 10.80
CA ASP A 54 -2.73 0.94 11.48
C ASP A 54 -4.12 0.68 10.88
N ILE A 55 -4.85 1.73 10.50
CA ILE A 55 -6.12 1.61 9.77
C ILE A 55 -5.90 0.93 8.41
N ALA A 56 -4.86 1.32 7.67
CA ALA A 56 -4.54 0.72 6.38
C ALA A 56 -4.17 -0.77 6.54
N LEU A 57 -3.35 -1.10 7.54
CA LEU A 57 -2.96 -2.48 7.85
C LEU A 57 -4.16 -3.33 8.26
N SER A 58 -5.04 -2.84 9.14
CA SER A 58 -6.25 -3.56 9.53
C SER A 58 -7.11 -3.92 8.31
N ARG A 59 -7.29 -2.99 7.38
CA ARG A 59 -8.06 -3.20 6.14
C ARG A 59 -7.35 -4.17 5.18
N LEU A 60 -6.03 -4.07 5.08
CA LEU A 60 -5.20 -4.98 4.27
C LEU A 60 -5.36 -6.42 4.77
N LEU A 61 -5.18 -6.64 6.07
CA LEU A 61 -5.23 -7.95 6.70
C LEU A 61 -6.61 -8.58 6.55
N GLU A 62 -7.68 -7.80 6.72
CA GLU A 62 -9.05 -8.27 6.49
C GLU A 62 -9.25 -8.72 5.03
N ARG A 63 -8.79 -7.92 4.07
CA ARG A 63 -8.94 -8.19 2.65
C ARG A 63 -8.10 -9.39 2.18
N LEU A 64 -6.93 -9.58 2.77
CA LEU A 64 -6.02 -10.69 2.47
C LEU A 64 -6.19 -11.90 3.40
N ARG A 65 -7.18 -11.91 4.30
CA ARG A 65 -7.36 -12.93 5.34
C ARG A 65 -7.27 -14.36 4.84
N ARG A 66 -7.82 -14.65 3.66
CA ARG A 66 -7.78 -16.01 3.06
C ARG A 66 -6.40 -16.47 2.56
N PHE A 67 -5.50 -15.51 2.34
CA PHE A 67 -4.12 -15.77 1.92
C PHE A 67 -3.14 -15.64 3.08
N LEU A 68 -3.54 -15.01 4.19
CA LEU A 68 -2.63 -14.71 5.29
C LEU A 68 -2.26 -16.00 6.04
N VAL A 69 -0.96 -16.29 6.10
CA VAL A 69 -0.40 -17.40 6.89
C VAL A 69 0.04 -16.89 8.25
N THR A 70 0.88 -15.85 8.25
CA THR A 70 1.31 -15.13 9.46
C THR A 70 1.48 -13.65 9.14
N PHE A 71 1.40 -12.82 10.18
CA PHE A 71 1.77 -11.42 10.14
C PHE A 71 2.54 -11.08 11.40
N ASP A 72 3.50 -10.18 11.27
CA ASP A 72 4.23 -9.56 12.36
C ASP A 72 4.36 -8.07 12.04
N VAL A 73 3.80 -7.24 12.89
CA VAL A 73 3.69 -5.80 12.69
C VAL A 73 4.19 -5.12 13.96
N SER A 74 5.27 -4.37 13.82
CA SER A 74 5.79 -3.48 14.85
C SER A 74 5.56 -2.02 14.44
N GLU A 75 6.11 -1.05 15.16
CA GLU A 75 6.14 0.34 14.71
C GLU A 75 7.09 0.53 13.52
N GLU A 76 8.17 -0.24 13.47
CA GLU A 76 9.25 -0.10 12.47
C GLU A 76 8.98 -0.90 11.19
N ASP A 77 8.44 -2.11 11.34
CA ASP A 77 8.37 -3.10 10.25
C ASP A 77 6.97 -3.70 10.12
N ILE A 78 6.64 -4.03 8.87
CA ILE A 78 5.44 -4.76 8.46
C ILE A 78 5.91 -6.00 7.71
N CYS A 79 5.71 -7.16 8.33
CA CYS A 79 6.10 -8.46 7.79
C CYS A 79 4.86 -9.33 7.58
N LEU A 80 4.57 -9.71 6.35
CA LEU A 80 3.45 -10.57 5.99
C LEU A 80 3.96 -11.85 5.32
N THR A 81 3.43 -12.99 5.74
CA THR A 81 3.60 -14.25 5.01
C THR A 81 2.27 -14.63 4.38
N LEU A 82 2.25 -14.69 3.05
CA LEU A 82 1.06 -14.96 2.25
C LEU A 82 1.17 -16.33 1.59
N ALA A 83 0.11 -17.11 1.64
CA ALA A 83 -0.08 -18.33 0.90
C ALA A 83 -0.33 -18.00 -0.57
N ALA A 84 0.42 -18.64 -1.45
CA ALA A 84 0.24 -18.58 -2.88
C ALA A 84 0.06 -19.98 -3.47
N GLY A 85 -0.49 -20.02 -4.68
CA GLY A 85 -0.60 -21.24 -5.48
C GLY A 85 0.75 -21.96 -5.62
N THR A 86 0.75 -23.28 -5.71
CA THR A 86 1.97 -24.08 -5.92
C THR A 86 2.67 -23.75 -7.25
N SER A 87 1.94 -23.25 -8.23
CA SER A 87 2.44 -22.73 -9.51
C SER A 87 2.71 -21.22 -9.53
N SER A 88 2.80 -20.58 -8.34
CA SER A 88 3.02 -19.14 -8.22
C SER A 88 4.40 -18.75 -8.74
N ASP A 89 4.40 -17.68 -9.54
CA ASP A 89 5.55 -17.11 -10.22
C ASP A 89 6.34 -16.19 -9.29
N ASP A 90 7.61 -16.51 -9.02
CA ASP A 90 8.47 -15.69 -8.16
C ASP A 90 8.71 -14.28 -8.69
N SER A 91 8.58 -14.06 -10.00
CA SER A 91 8.68 -12.72 -10.59
C SER A 91 7.57 -11.78 -10.10
N LEU A 92 6.45 -12.32 -9.59
CA LEU A 92 5.35 -11.52 -9.05
C LEU A 92 5.59 -11.03 -7.62
N ILE A 93 6.57 -11.58 -6.89
CA ILE A 93 6.80 -11.23 -5.47
C ILE A 93 7.10 -9.73 -5.33
N ALA A 94 8.04 -9.22 -6.11
CA ALA A 94 8.39 -7.80 -6.09
C ALA A 94 7.19 -6.92 -6.46
N SER A 95 6.40 -7.35 -7.45
CA SER A 95 5.19 -6.64 -7.87
C SER A 95 4.12 -6.61 -6.78
N ILE A 96 3.89 -7.74 -6.09
CA ILE A 96 2.96 -7.83 -4.96
C ILE A 96 3.41 -6.92 -3.81
N GLN A 97 4.70 -6.89 -3.49
CA GLN A 97 5.24 -6.01 -2.47
C GLN A 97 5.00 -4.53 -2.83
N THR A 98 5.27 -4.15 -4.09
CA THR A 98 5.01 -2.78 -4.58
C THR A 98 3.53 -2.40 -4.49
N ASP A 99 2.62 -3.31 -4.84
CA ASP A 99 1.18 -3.02 -4.74
C ASP A 99 0.69 -2.94 -3.30
N ILE A 100 1.22 -3.78 -2.39
CA ILE A 100 0.90 -3.70 -0.97
C ILE A 100 1.41 -2.38 -0.38
N PHE A 101 2.63 -1.98 -0.72
CA PHE A 101 3.19 -0.68 -0.33
C PHE A 101 2.29 0.47 -0.82
N SER A 102 1.97 0.45 -2.12
CA SER A 102 1.12 1.47 -2.75
C SER A 102 -0.28 1.50 -2.15
N TYR A 103 -0.88 0.34 -1.84
CA TYR A 103 -2.15 0.24 -1.14
C TYR A 103 -2.12 0.96 0.21
N ILE A 104 -1.14 0.64 1.05
CA ILE A 104 -1.03 1.23 2.39
C ILE A 104 -0.87 2.74 2.27
N LEU A 105 0.03 3.18 1.39
CA LEU A 105 0.30 4.59 1.14
C LEU A 105 -0.94 5.34 0.63
N SER A 106 -1.69 4.77 -0.32
CA SER A 106 -2.94 5.36 -0.84
C SER A 106 -4.00 5.49 0.25
N VAL A 107 -4.15 4.50 1.13
CA VAL A 107 -5.08 4.62 2.27
C VAL A 107 -4.64 5.74 3.21
N MET A 108 -3.34 5.83 3.55
CA MET A 108 -2.82 6.91 4.41
C MET A 108 -3.03 8.28 3.78
N ALA A 109 -2.72 8.43 2.48
CA ALA A 109 -2.93 9.66 1.72
C ALA A 109 -4.41 10.06 1.67
N ALA A 110 -5.32 9.11 1.40
CA ALA A 110 -6.76 9.36 1.41
C ALA A 110 -7.24 9.91 2.76
N ARG A 111 -6.76 9.33 3.87
CA ARG A 111 -7.10 9.81 5.22
C ARG A 111 -6.57 11.21 5.50
N TRP A 112 -5.33 11.47 5.14
CA TRP A 112 -4.71 12.79 5.31
C TRP A 112 -5.42 13.86 4.47
N PHE A 113 -5.60 13.61 3.17
CA PHE A 113 -6.34 14.53 2.31
C PHE A 113 -7.81 14.67 2.73
N GLY A 114 -8.41 13.68 3.39
CA GLY A 114 -9.75 13.83 3.98
C GLY A 114 -9.89 15.00 4.96
N ILE A 115 -8.78 15.44 5.59
CA ILE A 115 -8.78 16.58 6.51
C ILE A 115 -8.08 17.82 5.94
N THR A 116 -7.06 17.65 5.09
CA THR A 116 -6.29 18.77 4.53
C THR A 116 -6.78 19.22 3.15
N TRP A 117 -7.30 18.30 2.34
CA TRP A 117 -7.75 18.56 0.97
C TRP A 117 -8.74 17.53 0.43
N GLN A 118 -10.00 17.64 0.86
CA GLN A 118 -11.04 16.63 0.64
C GLN A 118 -11.24 16.22 -0.83
N GLN A 119 -11.10 17.16 -1.76
CA GLN A 119 -11.26 16.91 -3.20
C GLN A 119 -10.29 15.87 -3.75
N ARG A 120 -9.11 15.69 -3.13
CA ARG A 120 -8.13 14.68 -3.55
C ARG A 120 -8.31 13.33 -2.87
N ALA A 121 -8.99 13.28 -1.72
CA ALA A 121 -9.11 12.07 -0.91
C ALA A 121 -9.72 10.90 -1.70
N ALA A 122 -10.80 11.15 -2.45
CA ALA A 122 -11.51 10.12 -3.22
C ALA A 122 -10.64 9.45 -4.29
N GLY A 123 -9.71 10.19 -4.91
CA GLY A 123 -8.78 9.61 -5.90
C GLY A 123 -7.85 8.57 -5.27
N TYR A 124 -7.30 8.88 -4.10
CA TYR A 124 -6.45 7.94 -3.36
C TYR A 124 -7.23 6.74 -2.80
N GLU A 125 -8.50 6.90 -2.44
CA GLU A 125 -9.35 5.75 -2.09
C GLU A 125 -9.55 4.81 -3.28
N ALA A 126 -9.78 5.35 -4.48
CA ALA A 126 -9.90 4.56 -5.70
C ALA A 126 -8.58 3.83 -6.04
N ASP A 127 -7.43 4.50 -5.90
CA ASP A 127 -6.12 3.89 -6.10
C ASP A 127 -5.86 2.74 -5.11
N ALA A 128 -6.22 2.92 -3.84
CA ALA A 128 -6.13 1.84 -2.86
C ALA A 128 -6.97 0.63 -3.30
N MET A 129 -8.20 0.85 -3.76
CA MET A 129 -9.06 -0.25 -4.25
C MET A 129 -8.48 -0.96 -5.47
N ARG A 130 -7.81 -0.23 -6.37
CA ARG A 130 -7.10 -0.81 -7.51
C ARG A 130 -5.93 -1.68 -7.06
N HIS A 131 -5.04 -1.16 -6.22
CA HIS A 131 -3.86 -1.89 -5.76
C HIS A 131 -4.20 -3.18 -5.02
N ILE A 132 -5.18 -3.16 -4.12
CA ILE A 132 -5.56 -4.38 -3.39
C ILE A 132 -6.21 -5.43 -4.29
N SER A 133 -6.90 -4.99 -5.35
CA SER A 133 -7.47 -5.88 -6.36
C SER A 133 -6.36 -6.53 -7.20
N GLU A 134 -5.31 -5.76 -7.56
CA GLU A 134 -4.13 -6.27 -8.25
C GLU A 134 -3.36 -7.30 -7.41
N VAL A 135 -3.13 -7.02 -6.11
CA VAL A 135 -2.54 -8.00 -5.17
C VAL A 135 -3.35 -9.28 -5.16
N THR A 136 -4.67 -9.17 -5.03
CA THR A 136 -5.57 -10.32 -4.97
C THR A 136 -5.51 -11.15 -6.26
N ALA A 137 -5.50 -10.49 -7.43
CA ALA A 137 -5.39 -11.15 -8.71
C ALA A 137 -4.05 -11.89 -8.87
N LYS A 138 -2.94 -11.27 -8.44
CA LYS A 138 -1.60 -11.86 -8.49
C LYS A 138 -1.46 -13.07 -7.56
N LEU A 139 -2.05 -13.02 -6.37
CA LEU A 139 -2.06 -14.16 -5.44
C LEU A 139 -2.89 -15.35 -5.93
N LEU A 140 -3.94 -15.09 -6.73
CA LEU A 140 -4.76 -16.11 -7.38
C LEU A 140 -4.18 -16.61 -8.70
N TYR A 141 -3.18 -15.93 -9.27
CA TYR A 141 -2.64 -16.30 -10.56
C TYR A 141 -1.89 -17.63 -10.50
N HIS A 142 -2.22 -18.52 -11.43
CA HIS A 142 -1.57 -19.80 -11.63
C HIS A 142 -0.97 -19.83 -13.02
N ARG A 143 0.33 -20.18 -13.14
CA ARG A 143 0.91 -20.44 -14.46
C ARG A 143 0.15 -21.59 -15.16
N PRO A 144 -0.21 -21.44 -16.45
CA PRO A 144 -0.89 -22.50 -17.18
C PRO A 144 0.01 -23.74 -17.31
N PRO A 145 -0.56 -24.95 -17.32
CA PRO A 145 0.22 -26.19 -17.42
C PRO A 145 0.95 -26.25 -18.78
N ILE A 146 2.27 -26.42 -18.73
CA ILE A 146 3.09 -26.64 -19.93
C ILE A 146 2.86 -28.08 -20.38
N ARG A 147 2.20 -28.27 -21.53
CA ARG A 147 2.14 -29.60 -22.17
C ARG A 147 3.50 -29.90 -22.78
N LEU A 148 4.25 -30.80 -22.16
CA LEU A 148 5.43 -31.41 -22.78
C LEU A 148 4.94 -32.24 -23.98
N ARG A 149 5.18 -31.76 -25.20
CA ARG A 149 4.98 -32.55 -26.42
C ARG A 149 6.03 -33.65 -26.41
N LYS A 150 5.60 -34.91 -26.16
CA LYS A 150 6.46 -36.08 -26.37
C LYS A 150 6.91 -36.08 -27.83
N SER A 151 8.22 -36.05 -28.07
CA SER A 151 8.82 -36.27 -29.39
C SER A 151 8.72 -37.73 -29.78
#